data_AF-A0A1J4K998-F1
#
_entry.id   AF-A0A1J4K998-F1
#
_cell.length_a   1.000
_cell.length_b   1.000
_cell.length_c   1.000
_cell.angle_alpha   90.00
_cell.angle_beta   90.00
_cell.angle_gamma   90.00
#
_symmetry.space_group_name_H-M   'P 1'
#
loop_
_entity.id
_entity.type
_entity.pdbx_description
1 polymer ?
#
loop_
_entity_poly.entity_id
_entity_poly.type
_entity_poly.pdbx_seq_one_letter_code
_entity_poly.pdbx_strand_id
1 'polypeptide(L)'
;MLNEMTNFYSEKVQITVGISQMSKAKDTPEETRIFNIGMHYIQLIQINRIAGNTKMANFYSDVFLTLCNTVMKNPIQASKIVEDRVVDTINKVNSGRMGLKREFERAKSFKDNKAVEKIRQAYDKVLSTCEILNFCLNNHVEPPPVERQEITYRSVVIDQTIPPEILKLKITGLSVLNPDPKTQYALRIFPPVVNPTVTDLFNSGKVDFLFNFKCIRRNEKQRLQRLVKKSIEFELVAYTKRTLGKEKELVVAYLKIPMNLFSQHSRVSRGYVMENRPEAPKNEQYTVNMEISMAISLIESEYDDRAAEFFVIKQGAKLQLPWSKPEDDANKKRELSALSKDEILALKLKPMPKLDDPSYMPNNWLRQMIALMQENVDIFEKNNVIVPPKLIERRDGYKKALLNNLLALKEGRMTTEQYKKNIAVMLKEETAKAKEMKGQPLFAEHMERLRGFKTEYDSL
;
A
#
# COMPACT_ATOMS: atom_id res chain seq x y z
N MET A 1 42.94 -28.26 -19.28
CA MET A 1 41.59 -27.68 -19.13
C MET A 1 41.56 -26.24 -18.60
N LEU A 2 42.10 -25.91 -17.40
CA LEU A 2 42.10 -24.51 -16.93
C LEU A 2 43.02 -23.59 -17.77
N ASN A 3 44.20 -24.08 -18.21
CA ASN A 3 45.08 -23.33 -19.11
C ASN A 3 44.58 -23.28 -20.56
N GLU A 4 43.75 -24.24 -20.96
CA GLU A 4 43.21 -24.29 -22.33
C GLU A 4 42.01 -23.35 -22.50
N MET A 5 41.20 -23.11 -21.45
CA MET A 5 40.12 -22.11 -21.52
C MET A 5 40.64 -20.67 -21.41
N THR A 6 41.72 -20.42 -20.67
CA THR A 6 42.36 -19.10 -20.61
C THR A 6 43.06 -18.75 -21.92
N ASN A 7 43.72 -19.72 -22.57
CA ASN A 7 44.34 -19.53 -23.88
C ASN A 7 43.31 -19.42 -25.02
N PHE A 8 42.19 -20.13 -24.93
CA PHE A 8 41.07 -19.96 -25.88
C PHE A 8 40.44 -18.57 -25.79
N TYR A 9 40.44 -17.95 -24.61
CA TYR A 9 39.99 -16.57 -24.42
C TYR A 9 41.04 -15.53 -24.87
N SER A 10 42.35 -15.76 -24.68
CA SER A 10 43.36 -14.82 -25.20
C SER A 10 43.42 -14.82 -26.72
N GLU A 11 43.28 -15.98 -27.38
CA GLU A 11 43.30 -16.08 -28.84
C GLU A 11 41.99 -15.59 -29.49
N LYS A 12 40.80 -15.87 -28.93
CA LYS A 12 39.55 -15.40 -29.55
C LYS A 12 39.20 -13.93 -29.25
N VAL A 13 39.65 -13.38 -28.13
CA VAL A 13 39.52 -11.93 -27.88
C VAL A 13 40.51 -11.14 -28.74
N GLN A 14 41.70 -11.69 -29.04
CA GLN A 14 42.63 -11.10 -30.01
C GLN A 14 42.18 -11.23 -31.46
N ILE A 15 41.36 -12.23 -31.80
CA ILE A 15 40.87 -12.44 -33.18
C ILE A 15 39.54 -11.72 -33.46
N THR A 16 38.77 -11.31 -32.44
CA THR A 16 37.48 -10.61 -32.64
C THR A 16 37.56 -9.10 -32.36
N VAL A 17 38.60 -8.64 -31.68
CA VAL A 17 38.98 -7.22 -31.68
C VAL A 17 40.24 -7.12 -32.53
N GLY A 18 40.08 -6.68 -33.77
CA GLY A 18 41.19 -6.38 -34.66
C GLY A 18 42.08 -5.30 -34.04
N ILE A 19 43.05 -5.71 -33.23
CA ILE A 19 44.20 -4.88 -32.91
C ILE A 19 45.23 -5.16 -33.99
N SER A 20 45.01 -4.54 -35.14
CA SER A 20 46.13 -4.06 -35.93
C SER A 20 45.84 -2.64 -36.33
N GLN A 21 46.60 -1.75 -35.68
CA GLN A 21 46.91 -0.38 -36.05
C GLN A 21 46.00 0.70 -35.44
N MET A 22 46.65 1.51 -34.60
CA MET A 22 46.27 2.86 -34.18
C MET A 22 45.00 3.03 -33.32
N SER A 23 45.18 3.16 -32.01
CA SER A 23 45.17 4.47 -31.35
C SER A 23 45.24 4.32 -29.83
N LYS A 24 45.86 5.29 -29.18
CA LYS A 24 45.73 5.55 -27.74
C LYS A 24 44.31 6.07 -27.42
N ALA A 25 43.26 5.33 -27.80
CA ALA A 25 41.91 5.65 -27.37
C ALA A 25 41.75 5.14 -25.94
N LYS A 26 41.50 6.05 -24.99
CA LYS A 26 41.02 5.64 -23.67
C LYS A 26 39.69 4.90 -23.88
N ASP A 27 39.55 3.73 -23.26
CA ASP A 27 38.27 3.02 -23.22
C ASP A 27 37.17 4.00 -22.85
N THR A 28 36.04 3.92 -23.55
CA THR A 28 34.88 4.74 -23.21
C THR A 28 34.38 4.39 -21.80
N PRO A 29 33.73 5.33 -21.09
CA PRO A 29 33.11 5.04 -19.80
C PRO A 29 32.18 3.83 -19.86
N GLU A 30 31.48 3.64 -20.98
CA GLU A 30 30.58 2.52 -21.25
C GLU A 30 31.33 1.19 -21.38
N GLU A 31 32.45 1.14 -22.11
CA GLU A 31 33.29 -0.06 -22.25
C GLU A 31 33.94 -0.45 -20.92
N THR A 32 34.46 0.53 -20.18
CA THR A 32 35.01 0.32 -18.83
C THR A 32 33.94 -0.24 -17.88
N ARG A 33 32.71 0.26 -17.99
CA ARG A 33 31.57 -0.16 -17.17
C ARG A 33 31.13 -1.59 -17.49
N ILE A 34 31.00 -1.93 -18.78
CA ILE A 34 30.67 -3.28 -19.24
C ILE A 34 31.72 -4.28 -18.74
N PHE A 35 33.00 -3.94 -18.85
CA PHE A 35 34.10 -4.78 -18.38
C PHE A 35 33.99 -5.08 -16.88
N ASN A 36 33.77 -4.06 -16.06
CA ASN A 36 33.62 -4.22 -14.60
C ASN A 36 32.43 -5.10 -14.21
N ILE A 37 31.30 -4.96 -14.91
CA ILE A 37 30.11 -5.82 -14.69
C ILE A 37 30.43 -7.27 -15.05
N GLY A 38 31.10 -7.49 -16.19
CA GLY A 38 31.52 -8.82 -16.62
C GLY A 38 32.43 -9.49 -15.58
N MET A 39 33.42 -8.75 -15.07
CA MET A 39 34.32 -9.23 -14.02
C MET A 39 33.59 -9.55 -12.71
N HIS A 40 32.60 -8.74 -12.33
CA HIS A 40 31.78 -9.00 -11.15
C HIS A 40 30.96 -10.29 -11.27
N TYR A 41 30.32 -10.55 -12.43
CA TYR A 41 29.63 -11.82 -12.65
C TYR A 41 30.59 -13.02 -12.56
N ILE A 42 31.82 -12.90 -13.09
CA ILE A 42 32.85 -13.94 -12.95
C ILE A 42 33.16 -14.21 -11.47
N GLN A 43 33.31 -13.17 -10.65
CA GLN A 43 33.55 -13.33 -9.21
C GLN A 43 32.37 -14.03 -8.53
N LEU A 44 31.13 -13.63 -8.83
CA LEU A 44 29.93 -14.27 -8.28
C LEU A 44 29.80 -15.75 -8.69
N ILE A 45 30.15 -16.10 -9.94
CA ILE A 45 30.20 -17.49 -10.39
C ILE A 45 31.17 -18.30 -9.53
N GLN A 46 32.38 -17.77 -9.30
CA GLN A 46 33.42 -18.47 -8.53
C GLN A 46 33.03 -18.64 -7.05
N ILE A 47 32.55 -17.57 -6.41
CA ILE A 47 32.09 -17.61 -5.01
C ILE A 47 31.00 -18.68 -4.83
N ASN A 48 30.00 -18.71 -5.72
CA ASN A 48 28.91 -19.68 -5.64
C ASN A 48 29.35 -21.12 -5.96
N ARG A 49 30.31 -21.31 -6.87
CA ARG A 49 30.92 -22.63 -7.12
C ARG A 49 31.65 -23.16 -5.89
N ILE A 50 32.46 -22.32 -5.24
CA ILE A 50 33.21 -22.68 -4.02
C ILE A 50 32.26 -23.00 -2.88
N ALA A 51 31.17 -22.25 -2.73
CA ALA A 51 30.13 -22.50 -1.73
C ALA A 51 29.24 -23.73 -2.03
N GLY A 52 29.47 -24.45 -3.12
CA GLY A 52 28.64 -25.59 -3.54
C GLY A 52 27.26 -25.20 -4.09
N ASN A 53 26.98 -23.91 -4.27
CA ASN A 53 25.73 -23.39 -4.83
C ASN A 53 25.80 -23.38 -6.37
N THR A 54 25.80 -24.58 -6.95
CA THR A 54 25.91 -24.80 -8.41
C THR A 54 24.78 -24.15 -9.19
N LYS A 55 23.57 -24.02 -8.60
CA LYS A 55 22.43 -23.33 -9.21
C LYS A 55 22.72 -21.84 -9.44
N MET A 56 23.16 -21.11 -8.41
CA MET A 56 23.52 -19.69 -8.53
C MET A 56 24.70 -19.47 -9.47
N ALA A 57 25.71 -20.34 -9.41
CA ALA A 57 26.86 -20.24 -10.30
C ALA A 57 26.48 -20.36 -11.79
N ASN A 58 25.56 -21.27 -12.12
CA ASN A 58 25.07 -21.45 -13.49
C ASN A 58 24.24 -20.24 -13.94
N PHE A 59 23.38 -19.71 -13.06
CA PHE A 59 22.64 -18.48 -13.37
C PHE A 59 23.56 -17.31 -13.72
N TYR A 60 24.53 -16.98 -12.87
CA TYR A 60 25.46 -15.88 -13.17
C TYR A 60 26.30 -16.15 -14.43
N SER A 61 26.55 -17.43 -14.76
CA SER A 61 27.19 -17.80 -16.03
C SER A 61 26.30 -17.46 -17.24
N ASP A 62 25.00 -17.77 -17.17
CA ASP A 62 24.04 -17.46 -18.23
C ASP A 62 23.84 -15.94 -18.40
N VAL A 63 23.82 -15.18 -17.29
CA VAL A 63 23.76 -13.71 -17.32
C VAL A 63 25.02 -13.12 -17.94
N PHE A 64 26.19 -13.63 -17.57
CA PHE A 64 27.47 -13.21 -18.16
C PHE A 64 27.49 -13.46 -19.68
N LEU A 65 27.06 -14.64 -20.14
CA LEU A 65 26.97 -14.94 -21.57
C LEU A 65 25.96 -14.03 -22.29
N THR A 66 24.84 -13.72 -21.64
CA THR A 66 23.84 -12.78 -22.17
C THR A 66 24.42 -11.37 -22.28
N LEU A 67 25.21 -10.92 -21.29
CA LEU A 67 25.95 -9.66 -21.34
C LEU A 67 26.89 -9.66 -22.55
N CYS A 68 27.74 -10.69 -22.70
CA CYS A 68 28.65 -10.80 -23.85
C CYS A 68 27.90 -10.71 -25.20
N ASN A 69 26.79 -11.44 -25.34
CA ASN A 69 25.97 -11.41 -26.55
C ASN A 69 25.31 -10.05 -26.80
N THR A 70 24.95 -9.32 -25.74
CA THR A 70 24.32 -7.99 -25.85
C THR A 70 25.36 -6.93 -26.18
N VAL A 71 26.56 -7.01 -25.62
CA VAL A 71 27.69 -6.11 -25.94
C VAL A 71 28.03 -6.20 -27.42
N MET A 72 28.08 -7.41 -27.99
CA MET A 72 28.35 -7.64 -29.41
C MET A 72 27.29 -7.05 -30.35
N LYS A 73 26.06 -6.81 -29.86
CA LYS A 73 24.94 -6.30 -30.66
C LYS A 73 24.66 -4.82 -30.45
N ASN A 74 24.73 -4.36 -29.20
CA ASN A 74 24.44 -2.98 -28.80
C ASN A 74 25.14 -2.65 -27.46
N PRO A 75 26.35 -2.08 -27.50
CA PRO A 75 27.13 -1.72 -26.31
C PRO A 75 26.39 -0.76 -25.36
N ILE A 76 25.63 0.19 -25.91
CA ILE A 76 24.87 1.19 -25.11
C ILE A 76 23.72 0.52 -24.33
N GLN A 77 23.14 -0.55 -24.86
CA GLN A 77 22.10 -1.31 -24.16
C GLN A 77 22.70 -2.30 -23.16
N ALA A 78 23.88 -2.86 -23.47
CA ALA A 78 24.61 -3.74 -22.57
C ALA A 78 25.16 -3.03 -21.33
N SER A 79 25.42 -1.72 -21.41
CA SER A 79 25.84 -0.91 -20.27
C SER A 79 24.69 -0.56 -19.30
N LYS A 80 23.43 -0.88 -19.63
CA LYS A 80 22.30 -0.75 -18.71
C LYS A 80 22.34 -1.87 -17.69
N ILE A 81 22.64 -1.52 -16.44
CA ILE A 81 22.84 -2.49 -15.37
C ILE A 81 21.52 -2.81 -14.67
N VAL A 82 21.36 -4.05 -14.19
CA VAL A 82 20.23 -4.45 -13.33
C VAL A 82 20.21 -3.57 -12.07
N GLU A 83 21.38 -3.28 -11.52
CA GLU A 83 21.60 -2.40 -10.38
C GLU A 83 21.07 -0.99 -10.64
N ASP A 84 21.26 -0.43 -11.84
CA ASP A 84 20.71 0.88 -12.20
C ASP A 84 19.18 0.85 -12.15
N ARG A 85 18.55 -0.21 -12.68
CA ARG A 85 17.09 -0.37 -12.65
C ARG A 85 16.56 -0.57 -11.23
N VAL A 86 17.27 -1.34 -10.40
CA VAL A 86 16.92 -1.54 -8.99
C VAL A 86 17.04 -0.22 -8.23
N VAL A 87 18.14 0.52 -8.42
CA VAL A 87 18.38 1.83 -7.80
C VAL A 87 17.33 2.86 -8.24
N ASP A 88 16.99 2.93 -9.53
CA ASP A 88 15.91 3.79 -10.03
C ASP A 88 14.57 3.46 -9.36
N THR A 89 14.27 2.17 -9.23
CA THR A 89 13.05 1.69 -8.57
C THR A 89 13.06 2.02 -7.07
N ILE A 90 14.20 1.85 -6.40
CA ILE A 90 14.40 2.25 -4.99
C ILE A 90 14.19 3.76 -4.83
N ASN A 91 14.74 4.58 -5.71
CA ASN A 91 14.59 6.04 -5.68
C ASN A 91 13.13 6.47 -5.85
N LYS A 92 12.40 5.81 -6.77
CA LYS A 92 10.98 6.03 -6.99
C LYS A 92 10.16 5.69 -5.74
N VAL A 93 10.39 4.53 -5.15
CA VAL A 93 9.71 4.07 -3.92
C VAL A 93 10.07 4.97 -2.73
N ASN A 94 11.33 5.37 -2.59
CA ASN A 94 11.78 6.29 -1.54
C ASN A 94 11.14 7.68 -1.65
N SER A 95 10.90 8.18 -2.85
CA SER A 95 10.19 9.44 -3.05
C SER A 95 8.77 9.39 -2.46
N GLY A 96 8.04 8.29 -2.72
CA GLY A 96 6.74 8.01 -2.11
C GLY A 96 6.84 7.85 -0.58
N ARG A 97 7.84 7.11 -0.09
CA ARG A 97 8.13 6.92 1.35
C ARG A 97 8.31 8.25 2.08
N MET A 98 9.08 9.17 1.49
CA MET A 98 9.31 10.50 2.06
C MET A 98 8.06 11.39 1.99
N GLY A 99 7.20 11.19 0.99
CA GLY A 99 5.86 11.79 0.95
C GLY A 99 5.01 11.33 2.14
N LEU A 100 4.87 10.02 2.32
CA LEU A 100 4.12 9.43 3.44
C LEU A 100 4.67 9.85 4.80
N LYS A 101 6.00 9.89 4.98
CA LYS A 101 6.62 10.33 6.23
C LYS A 101 6.26 11.78 6.58
N ARG A 102 6.27 12.68 5.59
CA ARG A 102 5.87 14.09 5.79
C ARG A 102 4.41 14.19 6.23
N GLU A 103 3.53 13.44 5.60
CA GLU A 103 2.12 13.43 5.94
C GLU A 103 1.85 12.74 7.30
N PHE A 104 2.64 11.74 7.67
CA PHE A 104 2.57 11.09 8.98
C PHE A 104 2.92 12.07 10.12
N GLU A 105 4.04 12.79 10.01
CA GLU A 105 4.44 13.79 11.01
C GLU A 105 3.42 14.93 11.09
N ARG A 106 2.82 15.30 9.95
CA ARG A 106 1.74 16.28 9.90
C ARG A 106 0.49 15.77 10.64
N ALA A 107 0.00 14.57 10.34
CA ALA A 107 -1.17 14.00 11.02
C ALA A 107 -0.95 13.88 12.53
N LYS A 108 0.28 13.53 12.94
CA LYS A 108 0.69 13.44 14.35
C LYS A 108 0.68 14.80 15.04
N SER A 109 1.18 15.86 14.40
CA SER A 109 1.18 17.21 14.99
C SER A 109 -0.23 17.75 15.22
N PHE A 110 -1.21 17.32 14.41
CA PHE A 110 -2.62 17.66 14.57
C PHE A 110 -3.44 16.67 15.41
N LYS A 111 -2.80 15.62 15.96
CA LYS A 111 -3.46 14.58 16.76
C LYS A 111 -4.60 13.88 16.02
N ASP A 112 -4.49 13.73 14.70
CA ASP A 112 -5.45 12.98 13.89
C ASP A 112 -5.10 11.50 13.87
N ASN A 113 -5.56 10.78 14.90
CA ASN A 113 -5.24 9.36 15.08
C ASN A 113 -5.73 8.48 13.91
N LYS A 114 -6.84 8.85 13.24
CA LYS A 114 -7.37 8.08 12.10
C LYS A 114 -6.49 8.25 10.87
N ALA A 115 -6.05 9.48 10.58
CA ALA A 115 -5.10 9.73 9.50
C ALA A 115 -3.74 9.06 9.78
N VAL A 116 -3.25 9.14 11.02
CA VAL A 116 -2.01 8.48 11.46
C VAL A 116 -2.05 6.97 11.19
N GLU A 117 -3.14 6.30 11.56
CA GLU A 117 -3.28 4.85 11.36
C GLU A 117 -3.31 4.46 9.88
N LYS A 118 -4.10 5.17 9.06
CA LYS A 118 -4.16 4.93 7.61
C LYS A 118 -2.80 5.14 6.94
N ILE A 119 -2.11 6.25 7.26
CA ILE A 119 -0.80 6.56 6.68
C ILE A 119 0.24 5.51 7.12
N ARG A 120 0.17 5.03 8.36
CA ARG A 120 1.06 3.98 8.86
C ARG A 120 0.89 2.68 8.09
N GLN A 121 -0.34 2.24 7.83
CA GLN A 121 -0.60 1.03 7.03
C GLN A 121 -0.02 1.15 5.60
N ALA A 122 -0.13 2.33 4.97
CA ALA A 122 0.51 2.57 3.68
C ALA A 122 2.05 2.56 3.78
N TYR A 123 2.60 3.18 4.82
CA TYR A 123 4.03 3.22 5.08
C TYR A 123 4.63 1.82 5.28
N ASP A 124 3.94 0.94 6.01
CA ASP A 124 4.37 -0.44 6.24
C ASP A 124 4.47 -1.24 4.92
N LYS A 125 3.53 -1.04 3.98
CA LYS A 125 3.61 -1.65 2.64
C LYS A 125 4.82 -1.15 1.84
N VAL A 126 5.15 0.13 1.97
CA VAL A 126 6.34 0.71 1.33
C VAL A 126 7.61 0.15 1.95
N LEU A 127 7.67 -0.04 3.27
CA LEU A 127 8.80 -0.68 3.94
C LEU A 127 9.05 -2.10 3.41
N SER A 128 8.02 -2.93 3.32
CA SER A 128 8.15 -4.27 2.75
C SER A 128 8.60 -4.24 1.28
N THR A 129 8.19 -3.21 0.52
CA THR A 129 8.67 -3.00 -0.85
C THR A 129 10.17 -2.66 -0.87
N CYS A 130 10.63 -1.78 0.03
CA CYS A 130 12.06 -1.47 0.16
C CYS A 130 12.90 -2.69 0.56
N GLU A 131 12.40 -3.56 1.43
CA GLU A 131 13.08 -4.81 1.80
C GLU A 131 13.29 -5.73 0.60
N ILE A 132 12.26 -5.89 -0.24
CA ILE A 132 12.36 -6.70 -1.47
C ILE A 132 13.33 -6.07 -2.47
N LEU A 133 13.31 -4.75 -2.64
CA LEU A 133 14.25 -4.08 -3.54
C LEU A 133 15.71 -4.11 -3.04
N ASN A 134 15.92 -4.01 -1.73
CA ASN A 134 17.25 -4.24 -1.13
C ASN A 134 17.73 -5.67 -1.38
N PHE A 135 16.83 -6.65 -1.30
CA PHE A 135 17.16 -8.03 -1.69
C PHE A 135 17.56 -8.11 -3.17
N CYS A 136 16.82 -7.48 -4.08
CA CYS A 136 17.16 -7.42 -5.51
C CYS A 136 18.53 -6.79 -5.75
N LEU A 137 18.84 -5.70 -5.04
CA LEU A 137 20.13 -5.01 -5.14
C LEU A 137 21.28 -5.91 -4.69
N ASN A 138 21.14 -6.57 -3.53
CA ASN A 138 22.19 -7.42 -2.95
C ASN A 138 22.42 -8.72 -3.72
N ASN A 139 21.40 -9.22 -4.42
CA ASN A 139 21.47 -10.49 -5.16
C ASN A 139 21.60 -10.29 -6.68
N HIS A 140 21.68 -9.04 -7.15
CA HIS A 140 21.78 -8.68 -8.56
C HIS A 140 20.63 -9.26 -9.40
N VAL A 141 19.40 -9.14 -8.89
CA VAL A 141 18.18 -9.66 -9.52
C VAL A 141 17.31 -8.50 -10.00
N GLU A 142 16.62 -8.66 -11.13
CA GLU A 142 15.69 -7.65 -11.61
C GLU A 142 14.59 -7.34 -10.57
N PRO A 143 14.24 -6.05 -10.38
CA PRO A 143 13.21 -5.67 -9.44
C PRO A 143 11.82 -6.07 -9.98
N PRO A 144 10.89 -6.55 -9.14
CA PRO A 144 9.51 -6.73 -9.56
C PRO A 144 8.89 -5.41 -10.02
N PRO A 145 7.89 -5.45 -10.92
CA PRO A 145 7.19 -4.23 -11.34
C PRO A 145 6.50 -3.58 -10.14
N VAL A 146 6.73 -2.28 -9.97
CA VAL A 146 6.05 -1.46 -8.97
C VAL A 146 4.83 -0.77 -9.57
N GLU A 147 3.77 -0.65 -8.77
CA GLU A 147 2.56 0.10 -9.10
C GLU A 147 2.42 1.33 -8.21
N ARG A 148 1.72 2.34 -8.74
CA ARG A 148 1.33 3.52 -7.98
C ARG A 148 0.05 3.23 -7.22
N GLN A 149 0.06 3.49 -5.92
CA GLN A 149 -1.13 3.50 -5.07
C GLN A 149 -1.30 4.88 -4.45
N GLU A 150 -2.52 5.15 -4.02
CA GLU A 150 -2.89 6.42 -3.39
C GLU A 150 -3.70 6.14 -2.13
N ILE A 151 -3.43 6.93 -1.10
CA ILE A 151 -4.19 6.94 0.15
C ILE A 151 -4.86 8.30 0.28
N THR A 152 -6.17 8.30 0.55
CA THR A 152 -6.92 9.51 0.89
C THR A 152 -7.26 9.56 2.38
N TYR A 153 -7.06 10.74 2.97
CA TYR A 153 -7.41 11.02 4.37
C TYR A 153 -7.77 12.50 4.53
N ARG A 154 -8.67 12.78 5.48
CA ARG A 154 -9.00 14.15 5.86
C ARG A 154 -7.90 14.73 6.71
N SER A 155 -7.54 15.98 6.45
CA SER A 155 -6.59 16.75 7.24
C SER A 155 -7.17 18.12 7.51
N VAL A 156 -6.79 18.72 8.64
CA VAL A 156 -7.10 20.12 8.93
C VAL A 156 -6.40 21.02 7.91
N VAL A 157 -7.13 22.01 7.39
CA VAL A 157 -6.61 23.08 6.51
C VAL A 157 -5.88 24.12 7.35
N ILE A 158 -4.64 24.42 6.97
CA ILE A 158 -3.76 25.29 7.74
C ILE A 158 -2.99 26.21 6.81
N ASP A 159 -3.12 27.50 7.04
CA ASP A 159 -2.25 28.48 6.43
C ASP A 159 -0.89 28.48 7.13
N GLN A 160 0.10 27.84 6.49
CA GLN A 160 1.47 27.75 7.02
C GLN A 160 2.22 29.09 6.97
N THR A 161 1.69 30.11 6.28
CA THR A 161 2.31 31.43 6.21
C THR A 161 2.05 32.28 7.46
N ILE A 162 1.10 31.87 8.31
CA ILE A 162 0.73 32.56 9.53
C ILE A 162 1.12 31.68 10.74
N PRO A 163 1.95 32.18 11.67
CA PRO A 163 2.24 31.46 12.91
C PRO A 163 0.97 31.12 13.70
N PRO A 164 0.87 29.93 14.32
CA PRO A 164 -0.37 29.41 14.90
C PRO A 164 -0.95 30.23 16.07
N GLU A 165 -0.12 31.06 16.70
CA GLU A 165 -0.45 31.97 17.80
C GLU A 165 -0.84 33.39 17.37
N ILE A 166 -0.76 33.70 16.07
CA ILE A 166 -0.97 35.04 15.53
C ILE A 166 -2.36 35.17 14.89
N LEU A 167 -3.02 36.27 15.26
CA LEU A 167 -4.13 36.86 14.52
C LEU A 167 -3.56 38.00 13.65
N LYS A 168 -3.57 37.82 12.33
CA LYS A 168 -3.06 38.79 11.37
C LYS A 168 -4.21 39.66 10.86
N LEU A 169 -4.03 40.97 10.93
CA LEU A 169 -4.96 41.97 10.43
C LEU A 169 -4.24 42.79 9.34
N LYS A 170 -4.82 42.84 8.15
CA LYS A 170 -4.38 43.69 7.04
C LYS A 170 -5.48 44.67 6.69
N ILE A 171 -5.19 45.97 6.66
CA ILE A 171 -6.12 47.01 6.24
C ILE A 171 -5.61 47.58 4.92
N THR A 172 -6.41 47.46 3.86
CA THR A 172 -6.02 47.74 2.47
C THR A 172 -6.66 49.01 1.89
N GLY A 173 -7.58 49.62 2.64
CA GLY A 173 -8.22 50.86 2.23
C GLY A 173 -9.09 51.43 3.32
N LEU A 174 -9.11 52.76 3.40
CA LEU A 174 -10.06 53.50 4.20
C LEU A 174 -10.62 54.64 3.37
N SER A 175 -11.90 54.54 3.01
CA SER A 175 -12.60 55.54 2.23
C SER A 175 -13.57 56.33 3.10
N VAL A 176 -13.60 57.63 2.84
CA VAL A 176 -14.54 58.57 3.45
C VAL A 176 -15.34 59.18 2.32
N LEU A 177 -16.67 59.17 2.43
CA LEU A 177 -17.53 59.88 1.50
C LEU A 177 -17.44 61.39 1.77
N ASN A 178 -17.04 62.18 0.77
CA ASN A 178 -16.86 63.64 0.85
C ASN A 178 -15.84 64.10 1.94
N PRO A 179 -14.56 63.67 1.88
CA PRO A 179 -13.58 64.01 2.90
C PRO A 179 -13.22 65.49 2.90
N ASP A 180 -13.10 66.11 4.08
CA ASP A 180 -12.45 67.41 4.22
C ASP A 180 -10.94 67.27 3.91
N PRO A 181 -10.39 67.99 2.92
CA PRO A 181 -8.97 67.90 2.56
C PRO A 181 -8.00 68.36 3.67
N LYS A 182 -8.49 69.04 4.72
CA LYS A 182 -7.69 69.46 5.88
C LYS A 182 -7.70 68.47 7.04
N THR A 183 -8.41 67.35 6.89
CA THR A 183 -8.55 66.34 7.93
C THR A 183 -7.66 65.14 7.63
N GLN A 184 -6.83 64.79 8.61
CA GLN A 184 -6.08 63.53 8.61
C GLN A 184 -6.74 62.57 9.58
N TYR A 185 -6.47 61.29 9.41
CA TYR A 185 -7.07 60.23 10.20
C TYR A 185 -6.01 59.36 10.85
N ALA A 186 -6.30 58.84 12.04
CA ALA A 186 -5.60 57.69 12.60
C ALA A 186 -6.62 56.62 12.99
N LEU A 187 -6.21 55.36 12.93
CA LEU A 187 -7.02 54.23 13.37
C LEU A 187 -6.48 53.73 14.71
N ARG A 188 -7.33 53.72 15.73
CA ARG A 188 -7.06 53.04 17.00
C ARG A 188 -7.68 51.66 16.94
N ILE A 189 -6.85 50.64 17.10
CA ILE A 189 -7.24 49.23 17.01
C ILE A 189 -7.13 48.63 18.41
N PHE A 190 -8.22 48.07 18.89
CA PHE A 190 -8.34 47.40 20.19
C PHE A 190 -8.42 45.90 19.95
N PRO A 191 -7.27 45.20 19.95
CA PRO A 191 -7.26 43.76 19.81
C PRO A 191 -7.84 43.08 21.07
N PRO A 192 -8.27 41.81 20.99
CA PRO A 192 -9.06 41.19 22.05
C PRO A 192 -8.30 40.99 23.39
N VAL A 193 -6.96 40.99 23.38
CA VAL A 193 -6.13 40.58 24.54
C VAL A 193 -4.88 41.44 24.71
N VAL A 194 -4.65 42.45 23.87
CA VAL A 194 -3.40 43.24 23.86
C VAL A 194 -3.75 44.72 24.00
N ASN A 195 -2.76 45.54 24.36
CA ASN A 195 -2.90 46.98 24.40
C ASN A 195 -3.36 47.53 23.04
N PRO A 196 -4.11 48.66 23.04
CA PRO A 196 -4.51 49.32 21.82
C PRO A 196 -3.30 49.70 20.97
N THR A 197 -3.43 49.59 19.66
CA THR A 197 -2.43 50.06 18.70
C THR A 197 -3.01 51.22 17.91
N VAL A 198 -2.22 52.26 17.65
CA VAL A 198 -2.65 53.43 16.88
C VAL A 198 -1.78 53.52 15.64
N THR A 199 -2.39 53.73 14.47
CA THR A 199 -1.64 54.00 13.23
C THR A 199 -1.04 55.40 13.25
N ASP A 200 -0.05 55.64 12.38
CA ASP A 200 0.32 57.00 12.01
C ASP A 200 -0.85 57.73 11.35
N LEU A 201 -0.75 59.06 11.26
CA LEU A 201 -1.71 59.90 10.56
C LEU A 201 -1.67 59.64 9.05
N PHE A 202 -2.84 59.47 8.43
CA PHE A 202 -2.99 59.25 7.00
C PHE A 202 -4.15 60.06 6.41
N ASN A 203 -4.11 60.28 5.10
CA ASN A 203 -5.23 60.85 4.35
C ASN A 203 -6.16 59.73 3.86
N SER A 204 -7.45 60.03 3.70
CA SER A 204 -8.41 59.06 3.16
C SER A 204 -7.98 58.53 1.79
N GLY A 205 -8.07 57.22 1.57
CA GLY A 205 -7.65 56.59 0.32
C GLY A 205 -7.07 55.19 0.51
N LYS A 206 -6.12 54.83 -0.34
CA LYS A 206 -5.42 53.54 -0.27
C LYS A 206 -4.41 53.59 0.89
N VAL A 207 -4.62 52.73 1.88
CA VAL A 207 -3.70 52.50 3.00
C VAL A 207 -3.27 51.04 2.97
N ASP A 208 -2.10 50.72 3.51
CA ASP A 208 -1.64 49.33 3.66
C ASP A 208 -1.01 49.16 5.04
N PHE A 209 -1.85 48.81 6.01
CA PHE A 209 -1.42 48.55 7.37
C PHE A 209 -1.47 47.06 7.66
N LEU A 210 -0.42 46.56 8.33
CA LEU A 210 -0.30 45.16 8.71
C LEU A 210 0.00 45.04 10.21
N PHE A 211 -0.85 44.30 10.91
CA PHE A 211 -0.71 44.04 12.34
C PHE A 211 -0.74 42.54 12.63
N ASN A 212 0.11 42.12 13.56
CA ASN A 212 0.20 40.74 14.03
C ASN A 212 -0.05 40.72 15.54
N PHE A 213 -1.20 40.20 15.96
CA PHE A 213 -1.55 40.11 17.37
C PHE A 213 -1.28 38.70 17.89
N LYS A 214 -0.34 38.58 18.84
CA LYS A 214 0.00 37.30 19.50
C LYS A 214 -0.99 36.97 20.61
N CYS A 215 -2.20 36.54 20.25
CA CYS A 215 -3.31 36.35 21.19
C CYS A 215 -3.94 34.95 21.17
N ILE A 216 -3.54 34.07 20.24
CA ILE A 216 -4.13 32.73 20.09
C ILE A 216 -3.30 31.71 20.89
N ARG A 217 -3.95 31.02 21.84
CA ARG A 217 -3.33 29.94 22.64
C ARG A 217 -4.06 28.62 22.46
N ARG A 218 -3.65 27.84 21.46
CA ARG A 218 -4.37 26.62 21.04
C ARG A 218 -4.34 25.47 22.04
N ASN A 219 -3.33 25.43 22.90
CA ASN A 219 -3.21 24.46 23.98
C ASN A 219 -4.16 24.75 25.17
N GLU A 220 -4.73 25.96 25.27
CA GLU A 220 -5.56 26.39 26.40
C GLU A 220 -7.05 26.53 25.98
N LYS A 221 -7.79 25.41 25.95
CA LYS A 221 -9.20 25.37 25.47
C LYS A 221 -10.11 26.42 26.12
N GLN A 222 -10.00 26.63 27.43
CA GLN A 222 -10.78 27.63 28.15
C GLN A 222 -10.47 29.07 27.70
N ARG A 223 -9.20 29.37 27.38
CA ARG A 223 -8.82 30.69 26.86
C ARG A 223 -9.33 30.93 25.45
N LEU A 224 -9.31 29.92 24.58
CA LEU A 224 -9.93 30.00 23.25
C LEU A 224 -11.44 30.29 23.36
N GLN A 225 -12.15 29.59 24.25
CA GLN A 225 -13.58 29.83 24.47
C GLN A 225 -13.86 31.26 24.97
N ARG A 226 -12.97 31.84 25.80
CA ARG A 226 -13.08 33.25 26.19
C ARG A 226 -12.77 34.20 25.04
N LEU A 227 -11.76 33.90 24.23
CA LEU A 227 -11.37 34.71 23.06
C LEU A 227 -12.51 34.82 22.04
N VAL A 228 -13.23 33.72 21.80
CA VAL A 228 -14.38 33.67 20.87
C VAL A 228 -15.52 34.61 21.30
N LYS A 229 -15.64 34.90 22.61
CA LYS A 229 -16.64 35.83 23.15
C LYS A 229 -16.21 37.30 23.08
N LYS A 230 -15.00 37.59 22.59
CA LYS A 230 -14.46 38.95 22.47
C LYS A 230 -14.64 39.51 21.05
N SER A 231 -14.17 40.72 20.86
CA SER A 231 -14.18 41.47 19.60
C SER A 231 -12.83 42.12 19.35
N ILE A 232 -12.56 42.42 18.09
CA ILE A 232 -11.60 43.43 17.67
C ILE A 232 -12.40 44.72 17.47
N GLU A 233 -11.98 45.80 18.12
CA GLU A 233 -12.67 47.08 18.00
C GLU A 233 -11.78 48.09 17.30
N PHE A 234 -12.41 49.00 16.56
CA PHE A 234 -11.75 50.00 15.75
C PHE A 234 -12.39 51.34 16.01
N GLU A 235 -11.56 52.35 16.26
CA GLU A 235 -11.98 53.74 16.32
C GLU A 235 -11.24 54.52 15.24
N LEU A 236 -11.99 55.21 14.40
CA LEU A 236 -11.43 56.17 13.47
C LEU A 236 -11.39 57.54 14.13
N VAL A 237 -10.21 58.13 14.18
CA VAL A 237 -9.96 59.41 14.83
C VAL A 237 -9.57 60.43 13.77
N ALA A 238 -10.33 61.50 13.68
CA ALA A 238 -10.07 62.63 12.80
C ALA A 238 -9.23 63.69 13.52
N TYR A 239 -8.23 64.21 12.82
CA TYR A 239 -7.36 65.31 13.24
C TYR A 239 -7.52 66.44 12.24
N THR A 240 -8.15 67.52 12.67
CA THR A 240 -8.36 68.70 11.83
C THR A 240 -7.50 69.85 12.35
N LYS A 241 -6.67 70.42 11.47
CA LYS A 241 -5.87 71.62 11.79
C LYS A 241 -6.78 72.84 11.87
N ARG A 242 -6.82 73.49 13.04
CA ARG A 242 -7.46 74.80 13.19
C ARG A 242 -6.47 75.91 12.85
N THR A 243 -7.00 77.02 12.34
CA THR A 243 -6.29 78.26 11.98
C THR A 243 -5.51 78.92 13.14
N LEU A 244 -5.74 78.48 14.39
CA LEU A 244 -5.07 78.97 15.61
C LEU A 244 -4.25 77.89 16.34
N GLY A 245 -3.77 76.87 15.64
CA GLY A 245 -2.65 76.03 16.08
C GLY A 245 -2.94 74.87 17.03
N LYS A 246 -4.17 74.69 17.53
CA LYS A 246 -4.57 73.46 18.26
C LYS A 246 -5.27 72.48 17.33
N GLU A 247 -4.66 71.31 17.12
CA GLU A 247 -5.30 70.19 16.43
C GLU A 247 -6.50 69.70 17.26
N LYS A 248 -7.66 69.59 16.61
CA LYS A 248 -8.83 68.96 17.24
C LYS A 248 -8.79 67.48 16.90
N GLU A 249 -8.63 66.65 17.91
CA GLU A 249 -8.79 65.21 17.84
C GLU A 249 -10.25 64.83 18.12
N LEU A 250 -10.85 64.00 17.26
CA LEU A 250 -12.24 63.58 17.40
C LEU A 250 -12.44 62.14 16.94
N VAL A 251 -13.05 61.30 17.77
CA VAL A 251 -13.45 59.95 17.35
C VAL A 251 -14.71 60.06 16.49
N VAL A 252 -14.58 59.82 15.19
CA VAL A 252 -15.66 60.02 14.21
C VAL A 252 -16.41 58.74 13.88
N ALA A 253 -15.78 57.57 14.00
CA ALA A 253 -16.43 56.31 13.68
C ALA A 253 -15.93 55.15 14.53
N TYR A 254 -16.76 54.13 14.66
CA TYR A 254 -16.49 52.92 15.42
C TYR A 254 -16.88 51.66 14.64
N LEU A 255 -16.11 50.59 14.78
CA LEU A 255 -16.45 49.28 14.22
C LEU A 255 -16.07 48.18 15.19
N LYS A 256 -16.93 47.17 15.31
CA LYS A 256 -16.72 46.01 16.17
C LYS A 256 -16.82 44.73 15.36
N ILE A 257 -15.74 43.96 15.31
CA ILE A 257 -15.69 42.66 14.63
C ILE A 257 -15.66 41.56 15.70
N PRO A 258 -16.74 40.77 15.84
CA PRO A 258 -16.78 39.73 16.85
C PRO A 258 -15.88 38.55 16.46
N MET A 259 -15.15 38.00 17.44
CA MET A 259 -14.21 36.90 17.23
C MET A 259 -14.92 35.57 16.92
N ASN A 260 -16.23 35.47 17.18
CA ASN A 260 -17.04 34.29 16.86
C ASN A 260 -17.13 34.00 15.35
N LEU A 261 -16.94 35.02 14.49
CA LEU A 261 -16.82 34.84 13.04
C LEU A 261 -15.68 33.89 12.68
N PHE A 262 -14.63 33.85 13.50
CA PHE A 262 -13.48 32.98 13.29
C PHE A 262 -13.59 31.64 14.02
N SER A 263 -14.78 31.29 14.53
CA SER A 263 -15.01 29.98 15.14
C SER A 263 -14.86 28.85 14.12
N GLN A 264 -15.37 29.07 12.91
CA GLN A 264 -15.37 28.13 11.78
C GLN A 264 -14.51 28.62 10.60
N HIS A 265 -14.19 29.91 10.53
CA HIS A 265 -13.40 30.48 9.44
C HIS A 265 -12.01 30.90 9.90
N SER A 266 -10.98 30.54 9.14
CA SER A 266 -9.59 30.98 9.38
C SER A 266 -9.31 32.36 8.76
N ARG A 267 -10.12 32.80 7.80
CA ARG A 267 -9.92 34.04 7.03
C ARG A 267 -11.23 34.72 6.69
N VAL A 268 -11.28 36.04 6.87
CA VAL A 268 -12.40 36.91 6.46
C VAL A 268 -11.81 38.14 5.80
N SER A 269 -12.21 38.42 4.56
CA SER A 269 -11.83 39.63 3.82
C SER A 269 -13.07 40.36 3.35
N ARG A 270 -13.28 41.59 3.82
CA ARG A 270 -14.50 42.37 3.54
C ARG A 270 -14.29 43.87 3.74
N GLY A 271 -15.07 44.67 3.03
CA GLY A 271 -15.32 46.07 3.36
C GLY A 271 -16.38 46.21 4.44
N TYR A 272 -16.08 46.94 5.51
CA TYR A 272 -16.99 47.23 6.61
C TYR A 272 -17.32 48.71 6.63
N VAL A 273 -18.61 49.02 6.70
CA VAL A 273 -19.09 50.38 7.01
C VAL A 273 -18.95 50.56 8.52
N MET A 274 -18.30 51.64 8.95
CA MET A 274 -18.15 51.99 10.35
C MET A 274 -19.39 52.76 10.84
N GLU A 275 -19.76 52.58 12.09
CA GLU A 275 -20.83 53.31 12.75
C GLU A 275 -20.35 54.72 13.12
N ASN A 276 -21.06 55.74 12.64
CA ASN A 276 -20.73 57.13 12.96
C ASN A 276 -20.95 57.42 14.45
N ARG A 277 -20.02 58.13 15.07
CA ARG A 277 -20.20 58.65 16.43
C ARG A 277 -21.11 59.90 16.40
N PRO A 278 -21.78 60.25 17.51
CA PRO A 278 -22.69 61.40 17.57
C PRO A 278 -22.04 62.74 17.17
N GLU A 279 -20.73 62.85 17.37
CA GLU A 279 -19.95 64.05 17.12
C GLU A 279 -19.36 64.10 15.70
N ALA A 280 -19.57 63.04 14.90
CA ALA A 280 -19.08 62.94 13.54
C ALA A 280 -19.79 63.92 12.58
N PRO A 281 -19.11 64.39 11.52
CA PRO A 281 -19.74 65.15 10.45
C PRO A 281 -20.97 64.42 9.87
N LYS A 282 -22.12 65.12 9.80
CA LYS A 282 -23.43 64.52 9.46
C LYS A 282 -23.55 63.91 8.05
N ASN A 283 -22.62 64.22 7.14
CA ASN A 283 -22.66 63.80 5.74
C ASN A 283 -21.52 62.86 5.34
N GLU A 284 -20.72 62.38 6.30
CA GLU A 284 -19.61 61.48 6.04
C GLU A 284 -20.00 60.03 6.35
N GLN A 285 -19.54 59.11 5.50
CA GLN A 285 -19.62 57.68 5.74
C GLN A 285 -18.22 57.09 5.62
N TYR A 286 -17.81 56.32 6.62
CA TYR A 286 -16.48 55.74 6.70
C TYR A 286 -16.55 54.25 6.38
N THR A 287 -15.76 53.81 5.42
CA THR A 287 -15.64 52.39 5.05
C THR A 287 -14.19 51.96 5.18
N VAL A 288 -13.97 50.80 5.81
CA VAL A 288 -12.65 50.19 5.97
C VAL A 288 -12.63 48.83 5.29
N ASN A 289 -11.67 48.64 4.38
CA ASN A 289 -11.40 47.37 3.73
C ASN A 289 -10.32 46.64 4.51
N MET A 290 -10.65 45.46 5.03
CA MET A 290 -9.70 44.70 5.81
C MET A 290 -9.82 43.19 5.59
N GLU A 291 -8.70 42.53 5.83
CA GLU A 291 -8.56 41.10 5.88
C GLU A 291 -8.05 40.69 7.27
N ILE A 292 -8.77 39.80 7.92
CA ILE A 292 -8.36 39.18 9.17
C ILE A 292 -8.15 37.70 8.90
N SER A 293 -6.97 37.19 9.26
CA SER A 293 -6.54 35.84 8.95
C SER A 293 -5.76 35.21 10.11
N MET A 294 -5.87 33.90 10.26
CA MET A 294 -5.15 33.08 11.23
C MET A 294 -4.80 31.73 10.61
N ALA A 295 -3.84 31.02 11.19
CA ALA A 295 -3.38 29.74 10.65
C ALA A 295 -4.51 28.69 10.51
N ILE A 296 -5.39 28.60 11.51
CA ILE A 296 -6.58 27.73 11.61
C ILE A 296 -7.67 28.53 12.34
N SER A 297 -8.94 28.23 12.10
CA SER A 297 -10.07 28.70 12.92
C SER A 297 -9.90 28.50 14.44
N LEU A 298 -10.74 29.15 15.25
CA LEU A 298 -10.62 29.14 16.71
C LEU A 298 -11.25 27.90 17.38
N ILE A 299 -12.31 27.33 16.81
CA ILE A 299 -13.05 26.21 17.41
C ILE A 299 -13.08 25.00 16.48
N GLU A 300 -13.73 25.14 15.32
CA GLU A 300 -13.97 24.04 14.40
C GLU A 300 -12.97 24.07 13.27
N SER A 301 -12.16 23.03 13.16
CA SER A 301 -11.20 22.90 12.08
C SER A 301 -11.91 22.72 10.74
N GLU A 302 -11.50 23.50 9.75
CA GLU A 302 -11.82 23.22 8.35
C GLU A 302 -11.00 22.00 7.92
N TYR A 303 -11.64 21.06 7.21
CA TYR A 303 -11.00 19.82 6.75
C TYR A 303 -10.98 19.77 5.23
N ASP A 304 -9.88 19.26 4.69
CA ASP A 304 -9.73 18.98 3.26
C ASP A 304 -9.26 17.53 3.06
N ASP A 305 -9.66 16.93 1.94
CA ASP A 305 -9.27 15.59 1.56
C ASP A 305 -7.87 15.65 0.93
N ARG A 306 -6.89 15.07 1.62
CA ARG A 306 -5.52 14.95 1.11
C ARG A 306 -5.31 13.57 0.51
N ALA A 307 -4.61 13.56 -0.62
CA ALA A 307 -4.08 12.36 -1.23
C ALA A 307 -2.56 12.29 -1.02
N ALA A 308 -2.05 11.13 -0.67
CA ALA A 308 -0.62 10.84 -0.71
C ALA A 308 -0.36 9.66 -1.63
N GLU A 309 0.49 9.89 -2.62
CA GLU A 309 0.92 8.86 -3.57
C GLU A 309 2.11 8.07 -3.02
N PHE A 310 2.09 6.76 -3.25
CA PHE A 310 3.20 5.88 -2.89
C PHE A 310 3.32 4.74 -3.89
N PHE A 311 4.46 4.05 -3.86
CA PHE A 311 4.75 2.95 -4.79
C PHE A 311 4.98 1.67 -4.00
N VAL A 312 4.35 0.59 -4.45
CA VAL A 312 4.49 -0.76 -3.89
C VAL A 312 4.68 -1.76 -5.02
N ILE A 313 5.16 -2.96 -4.70
CA ILE A 313 5.19 -4.04 -5.68
C ILE A 313 3.76 -4.36 -6.14
N LYS A 314 3.58 -4.48 -7.45
CA LYS A 314 2.29 -4.76 -8.08
C LYS A 314 1.67 -6.03 -7.47
N GLN A 315 0.38 -5.98 -7.13
CA GLN A 315 -0.29 -7.14 -6.54
C GLN A 315 -0.20 -8.36 -7.47
N GLY A 316 0.20 -9.51 -6.91
CA GLY A 316 0.41 -10.75 -7.66
C GLY A 316 1.72 -10.80 -8.46
N ALA A 317 2.52 -9.73 -8.47
CA ALA A 317 3.87 -9.80 -9.01
C ALA A 317 4.71 -10.75 -8.15
N LYS A 318 5.33 -11.73 -8.79
CA LYS A 318 6.26 -12.64 -8.14
C LYS A 318 7.66 -12.10 -8.34
N LEU A 319 8.46 -12.13 -7.28
CA LEU A 319 9.90 -11.99 -7.41
C LEU A 319 10.39 -13.17 -8.25
N GLN A 320 10.77 -12.91 -9.50
CA GLN A 320 11.38 -13.93 -10.34
C GLN A 320 12.81 -14.12 -9.84
N LEU A 321 12.98 -15.16 -9.03
CA LEU A 321 14.30 -15.56 -8.58
C LEU A 321 14.99 -16.27 -9.75
N PRO A 322 16.14 -15.81 -10.22
CA PRO A 322 16.71 -16.32 -11.45
C PRO A 322 17.20 -17.78 -11.37
N TRP A 323 17.41 -18.30 -10.16
CA TRP A 323 17.71 -19.72 -9.90
C TRP A 323 16.45 -20.60 -9.83
N SER A 324 15.26 -20.01 -9.87
CA SER A 324 14.03 -20.75 -10.15
C SER A 324 13.89 -20.91 -11.66
N LYS A 325 14.56 -21.93 -12.20
CA LYS A 325 14.35 -22.34 -13.59
C LYS A 325 12.89 -22.82 -13.76
N PRO A 326 12.29 -22.72 -14.96
CA PRO A 326 11.03 -23.41 -15.29
C PRO A 326 11.09 -24.94 -15.08
N GLU A 327 12.29 -25.51 -14.94
CA GLU A 327 12.50 -26.92 -14.60
C GLU A 327 12.21 -27.23 -13.12
N ASP A 328 12.26 -26.23 -12.23
CA ASP A 328 11.70 -26.36 -10.88
C ASP A 328 10.14 -26.41 -10.91
N ASP A 329 9.50 -26.10 -12.06
CA ASP A 329 8.08 -26.37 -12.34
C ASP A 329 7.85 -27.81 -12.86
N ALA A 330 8.86 -28.49 -13.41
CA ALA A 330 8.74 -29.90 -13.81
C ALA A 330 8.69 -30.86 -12.60
N ASN A 331 9.23 -30.43 -11.45
CA ASN A 331 9.11 -31.09 -10.15
C ASN A 331 8.06 -30.44 -9.23
N LYS A 332 7.36 -29.39 -9.69
CA LYS A 332 6.23 -28.83 -8.97
C LYS A 332 4.96 -29.58 -9.36
N LYS A 333 4.29 -30.16 -8.37
CA LYS A 333 3.03 -30.86 -8.60
C LYS A 333 2.08 -29.94 -9.39
N ARG A 334 1.65 -30.37 -10.57
CA ARG A 334 0.74 -29.59 -11.46
C ARG A 334 -0.70 -29.69 -10.97
N GLU A 335 -1.49 -28.62 -11.09
CA GLU A 335 -2.94 -28.72 -10.83
C GLU A 335 -3.63 -29.59 -11.88
N LEU A 336 -4.62 -30.39 -11.47
CA LEU A 336 -5.40 -31.24 -12.39
C LEU A 336 -6.12 -30.42 -13.48
N SER A 337 -6.54 -29.19 -13.16
CA SER A 337 -7.16 -28.22 -14.06
C SER A 337 -6.24 -27.73 -15.18
N ALA A 338 -4.92 -27.86 -14.98
CA ALA A 338 -3.91 -27.43 -15.94
C ALA A 338 -3.53 -28.52 -16.95
N LEU A 339 -4.05 -29.74 -16.80
CA LEU A 339 -3.79 -30.84 -17.72
C LEU A 339 -4.79 -30.84 -18.88
N SER A 340 -4.30 -31.18 -20.08
CA SER A 340 -5.16 -31.44 -21.24
C SER A 340 -6.01 -32.71 -21.04
N LYS A 341 -7.07 -32.86 -21.85
CA LYS A 341 -7.94 -34.06 -21.79
C LYS A 341 -7.15 -35.35 -22.03
N ASP A 342 -6.18 -35.32 -22.94
CA ASP A 342 -5.37 -36.50 -23.28
C ASP A 342 -4.38 -36.85 -22.16
N GLU A 343 -3.82 -35.85 -21.49
CA GLU A 343 -2.99 -36.07 -20.29
C GLU A 343 -3.79 -36.65 -19.13
N ILE A 344 -5.02 -36.18 -18.91
CA ILE A 344 -5.91 -36.73 -17.89
C ILE A 344 -6.24 -38.20 -18.18
N LEU A 345 -6.51 -38.55 -19.45
CA LEU A 345 -6.73 -39.93 -19.87
C LEU A 345 -5.48 -40.80 -19.67
N ALA A 346 -4.29 -40.23 -19.90
CA ALA A 346 -3.01 -40.92 -19.71
C ALA A 346 -2.70 -41.26 -18.24
N LEU A 347 -3.30 -40.56 -17.27
CA LEU A 347 -3.15 -40.87 -15.84
C LEU A 347 -3.72 -42.25 -15.47
N LYS A 348 -4.65 -42.82 -16.25
CA LYS A 348 -5.28 -44.13 -16.00
C LYS A 348 -5.88 -44.26 -14.58
N LEU A 349 -6.48 -43.19 -14.08
CA LEU A 349 -7.15 -43.17 -12.77
C LEU A 349 -8.25 -44.25 -12.70
N LYS A 350 -8.33 -44.94 -11.57
CA LYS A 350 -9.43 -45.88 -11.32
C LYS A 350 -10.72 -45.10 -11.11
N PRO A 351 -11.85 -45.54 -11.70
CA PRO A 351 -13.13 -44.89 -11.52
C PRO A 351 -13.52 -44.91 -10.04
N MET A 352 -13.83 -43.73 -9.51
CA MET A 352 -14.34 -43.59 -8.14
C MET A 352 -15.83 -43.97 -8.10
N PRO A 353 -16.31 -44.66 -7.05
CA PRO A 353 -17.73 -44.92 -6.88
C PRO A 353 -18.50 -43.61 -6.85
N LYS A 354 -19.61 -43.57 -7.60
CA LYS A 354 -20.50 -42.41 -7.67
C LYS A 354 -21.59 -42.47 -6.60
N LEU A 355 -21.71 -43.62 -5.95
CA LEU A 355 -22.66 -43.86 -4.88
C LEU A 355 -22.30 -43.08 -3.62
N ASP A 356 -23.31 -42.52 -2.96
CA ASP A 356 -23.17 -41.94 -1.63
C ASP A 356 -22.78 -43.01 -0.60
N ASP A 357 -22.09 -42.57 0.44
CA ASP A 357 -21.66 -43.45 1.53
C ASP A 357 -22.87 -43.88 2.38
N PRO A 358 -22.94 -45.17 2.75
CA PRO A 358 -23.98 -45.65 3.65
C PRO A 358 -23.76 -45.16 5.09
N SER A 359 -24.83 -45.24 5.89
CA SER A 359 -24.80 -44.90 7.32
C SER A 359 -23.81 -45.75 8.12
N TYR A 360 -23.53 -46.97 7.66
CA TYR A 360 -22.53 -47.87 8.21
C TYR A 360 -21.72 -48.54 7.11
N MET A 361 -20.39 -48.63 7.30
CA MET A 361 -19.48 -49.26 6.34
C MET A 361 -18.73 -50.44 6.97
N PRO A 362 -18.83 -51.64 6.38
CA PRO A 362 -18.07 -52.81 6.81
C PRO A 362 -16.55 -52.67 6.56
N ASN A 363 -15.74 -53.39 7.33
CA ASN A 363 -14.27 -53.27 7.33
C ASN A 363 -13.64 -53.64 5.98
N ASN A 364 -14.10 -54.70 5.32
CA ASN A 364 -13.59 -55.11 4.01
C ASN A 364 -13.91 -54.06 2.96
N TRP A 365 -15.11 -53.48 2.99
CA TRP A 365 -15.47 -52.38 2.10
C TRP A 365 -14.59 -51.15 2.36
N LEU A 366 -14.40 -50.77 3.63
CA LEU A 366 -13.51 -49.66 3.99
C LEU A 366 -12.08 -49.91 3.49
N ARG A 367 -11.55 -51.12 3.64
CA ARG A 367 -10.21 -51.49 3.12
C ARG A 367 -10.14 -51.36 1.59
N GLN A 368 -11.16 -51.84 0.88
CA GLN A 368 -11.23 -51.73 -0.58
C GLN A 368 -11.25 -50.26 -1.03
N MET A 369 -12.06 -49.42 -0.37
CA MET A 369 -12.14 -48.00 -0.70
C MET A 369 -10.85 -47.24 -0.37
N ILE A 370 -10.19 -47.56 0.75
CA ILE A 370 -8.88 -47.00 1.10
C ILE A 370 -7.84 -47.38 0.04
N ALA A 371 -7.80 -48.66 -0.37
CA ALA A 371 -6.86 -49.14 -1.39
C ALA A 371 -7.10 -48.45 -2.74
N LEU A 372 -8.36 -48.35 -3.18
CA LEU A 372 -8.73 -47.66 -4.43
C LEU A 372 -8.31 -46.18 -4.42
N MET A 373 -8.59 -45.48 -3.32
CA MET A 373 -8.21 -44.06 -3.20
C MET A 373 -6.70 -43.89 -3.10
N GLN A 374 -6.00 -44.79 -2.40
CA GLN A 374 -4.54 -44.76 -2.32
C GLN A 374 -3.90 -45.03 -3.68
N GLU A 375 -4.41 -45.96 -4.47
CA GLU A 375 -3.92 -46.21 -5.83
C GLU A 375 -4.03 -44.95 -6.71
N ASN A 376 -5.15 -44.22 -6.62
CA ASN A 376 -5.31 -42.94 -7.33
C ASN A 376 -4.38 -41.84 -6.79
N VAL A 377 -4.16 -41.78 -5.47
CA VAL A 377 -3.16 -40.87 -4.87
C VAL A 377 -1.77 -41.17 -5.42
N ASP A 378 -1.36 -42.43 -5.43
CA ASP A 378 -0.05 -42.87 -5.90
C ASP A 378 0.13 -42.56 -7.40
N ILE A 379 -0.92 -42.70 -8.20
CA ILE A 379 -0.94 -42.29 -9.61
C ILE A 379 -0.71 -40.78 -9.76
N PHE A 380 -1.39 -39.94 -8.98
CA PHE A 380 -1.17 -38.49 -9.01
C PHE A 380 0.26 -38.13 -8.62
N GLU A 381 0.79 -38.75 -7.57
CA GLU A 381 2.16 -38.50 -7.11
C GLU A 381 3.21 -38.96 -8.13
N LYS A 382 3.04 -40.14 -8.71
CA LYS A 382 3.92 -40.68 -9.76
C LYS A 382 3.98 -39.79 -11.00
N ASN A 383 2.88 -39.13 -11.35
CA ASN A 383 2.79 -38.25 -12.51
C ASN A 383 3.04 -36.77 -12.17
N ASN A 384 3.49 -36.49 -10.94
CA ASN A 384 3.76 -35.16 -10.43
C ASN A 384 2.58 -34.19 -10.57
N VAL A 385 1.40 -34.64 -10.15
CA VAL A 385 0.14 -33.89 -10.14
C VAL A 385 -0.32 -33.69 -8.69
N ILE A 386 -0.91 -32.53 -8.39
CA ILE A 386 -1.48 -32.24 -7.07
C ILE A 386 -2.64 -33.20 -6.84
N VAL A 387 -2.53 -33.99 -5.78
CA VAL A 387 -3.58 -34.87 -5.31
C VAL A 387 -4.77 -34.00 -4.87
N PRO A 388 -5.99 -34.22 -5.41
CA PRO A 388 -7.16 -33.46 -4.99
C PRO A 388 -7.41 -33.59 -3.47
N PRO A 389 -7.57 -32.48 -2.71
CA PRO A 389 -7.77 -32.54 -1.26
C PRO A 389 -8.94 -33.42 -0.84
N LYS A 390 -10.06 -33.37 -1.58
CA LYS A 390 -11.25 -34.20 -1.35
C LYS A 390 -10.97 -35.71 -1.42
N LEU A 391 -9.99 -36.13 -2.21
CA LEU A 391 -9.60 -37.54 -2.31
C LEU A 391 -8.86 -37.99 -1.05
N ILE A 392 -7.96 -37.14 -0.53
CA ILE A 392 -7.23 -37.37 0.72
C ILE A 392 -8.19 -37.39 1.91
N GLU A 393 -9.07 -36.39 2.00
CA GLU A 393 -10.06 -36.27 3.07
C GLU A 393 -10.98 -37.49 3.12
N ARG A 394 -11.49 -37.96 1.98
CA ARG A 394 -12.31 -39.18 1.92
C ARG A 394 -11.54 -40.43 2.33
N ARG A 395 -10.32 -40.61 1.82
CA ARG A 395 -9.44 -41.74 2.19
C ARG A 395 -9.20 -41.78 3.69
N ASP A 396 -8.87 -40.64 4.28
CA ASP A 396 -8.56 -40.54 5.71
C ASP A 396 -9.82 -40.67 6.57
N GLY A 397 -10.97 -40.22 6.07
CA GLY A 397 -12.30 -40.52 6.63
C GLY A 397 -12.57 -42.01 6.73
N TYR A 398 -12.32 -42.78 5.65
CA TYR A 398 -12.46 -44.24 5.68
C TYR A 398 -11.43 -44.92 6.59
N LYS A 399 -10.18 -44.46 6.62
CA LYS A 399 -9.17 -44.98 7.59
C LYS A 399 -9.64 -44.79 9.02
N LYS A 400 -10.22 -43.63 9.35
CA LYS A 400 -10.77 -43.34 10.67
C LYS A 400 -11.97 -44.23 10.99
N ALA A 401 -12.90 -44.42 10.05
CA ALA A 401 -14.04 -45.33 10.23
C ALA A 401 -13.59 -46.77 10.46
N LEU A 402 -12.60 -47.26 9.71
CA LEU A 402 -12.03 -48.59 9.87
C LEU A 402 -11.38 -48.76 11.24
N LEU A 403 -10.57 -47.78 11.65
CA LEU A 403 -9.93 -47.78 12.96
C LEU A 403 -10.98 -47.80 14.09
N ASN A 404 -12.04 -47.00 13.98
CA ASN A 404 -13.12 -46.96 14.96
C ASN A 404 -13.83 -48.32 15.07
N ASN A 405 -14.16 -48.97 13.95
CA ASN A 405 -14.77 -50.30 13.96
C ASN A 405 -13.85 -51.34 14.64
N LEU A 406 -12.57 -51.35 14.28
CA LEU A 406 -11.60 -52.30 14.84
C LEU A 406 -11.36 -52.08 16.34
N LEU A 407 -11.27 -50.82 16.78
CA LEU A 407 -11.15 -50.47 18.21
C LEU A 407 -12.41 -50.84 18.99
N ALA A 408 -13.60 -50.58 18.43
CA ALA A 408 -14.86 -50.92 19.08
C ALA A 408 -15.00 -52.44 19.30
N LEU A 409 -14.57 -53.25 18.33
CA LEU A 409 -14.52 -54.72 18.46
C LEU A 409 -13.47 -55.15 19.50
N LYS A 410 -12.27 -54.58 19.45
CA LYS A 410 -11.15 -54.94 20.33
C LYS A 410 -11.44 -54.60 21.80
N GLU A 411 -12.06 -53.45 22.05
CA GLU A 411 -12.38 -52.95 23.39
C GLU A 411 -13.73 -53.44 23.91
N GLY A 412 -14.44 -54.30 23.15
CA GLY A 412 -15.75 -54.83 23.55
C GLY A 412 -16.88 -53.80 23.53
N ARG A 413 -16.67 -52.59 22.99
CA ARG A 413 -17.72 -51.57 22.79
C ARG A 413 -18.72 -51.96 21.70
N MET A 414 -18.36 -52.92 20.84
CA MET A 414 -19.22 -53.54 19.84
C MET A 414 -18.93 -55.05 19.83
N THR A 415 -19.95 -55.89 19.97
CA THR A 415 -19.79 -57.34 19.85
C THR A 415 -19.75 -57.78 18.38
N THR A 416 -19.20 -58.97 18.11
CA THR A 416 -19.20 -59.56 16.75
C THR A 416 -20.63 -59.75 16.22
N GLU A 417 -21.58 -60.11 17.08
CA GLU A 417 -23.00 -60.25 16.71
C GLU A 417 -23.63 -58.89 16.35
N GLN A 418 -23.30 -57.84 17.10
CA GLN A 418 -23.76 -56.48 16.81
C GLN A 418 -23.15 -55.95 15.50
N TYR A 419 -21.87 -56.24 15.26
CA TYR A 419 -21.20 -55.96 13.99
C TYR A 419 -21.88 -56.68 12.81
N LYS A 420 -22.11 -57.99 12.93
CA LYS A 420 -22.82 -58.79 11.93
C LYS A 420 -24.24 -58.29 11.66
N LYS A 421 -24.96 -57.87 12.70
CA LYS A 421 -26.29 -57.26 12.58
C LYS A 421 -26.26 -55.94 11.80
N ASN A 422 -25.27 -55.08 12.05
CA ASN A 422 -25.12 -53.82 11.31
C ASN A 422 -24.85 -54.07 9.81
N ILE A 423 -24.03 -55.07 9.47
CA ILE A 423 -23.80 -55.47 8.08
C ILE A 423 -25.09 -56.03 7.44
N ALA A 424 -25.86 -56.85 8.17
CA ALA A 424 -27.13 -57.39 7.68
C ALA A 424 -28.15 -56.30 7.36
N VAL A 425 -28.23 -55.25 8.18
CA VAL A 425 -29.07 -54.06 7.92
C VAL A 425 -28.62 -53.40 6.63
N MET A 426 -27.31 -53.17 6.45
CA MET A 426 -26.80 -52.55 5.24
C MET A 426 -27.04 -53.37 3.98
N LEU A 427 -26.90 -54.70 4.06
CA LEU A 427 -27.22 -55.61 2.96
C LEU A 427 -28.70 -55.50 2.54
N LYS A 428 -29.61 -55.40 3.50
CA LYS A 428 -31.04 -55.25 3.22
C LYS A 428 -31.34 -53.92 2.53
N GLU A 429 -30.79 -52.81 3.04
CA GLU A 429 -30.98 -51.48 2.47
C GLU A 429 -30.42 -51.36 1.05
N GLU A 430 -29.19 -51.82 0.83
CA GLU A 430 -28.57 -51.81 -0.49
C GLU A 430 -29.27 -52.77 -1.47
N THR A 431 -29.85 -53.88 -1.00
CA THR A 431 -30.62 -54.81 -1.85
C THR A 431 -31.93 -54.17 -2.31
N ALA A 432 -32.59 -53.41 -1.44
CA ALA A 432 -33.80 -52.66 -1.81
C ALA A 432 -33.47 -51.60 -2.87
N LYS A 433 -32.43 -50.79 -2.62
CA LYS A 433 -31.93 -49.78 -3.56
C LYS A 433 -31.53 -50.38 -4.92
N ALA A 434 -30.80 -51.49 -4.93
CA ALA A 434 -30.40 -52.16 -6.17
C ALA A 434 -31.62 -52.65 -6.98
N LYS A 435 -32.66 -53.18 -6.32
CA LYS A 435 -33.89 -53.62 -7.01
C LYS A 435 -34.63 -52.46 -7.66
N GLU A 436 -34.70 -51.31 -6.99
CA GLU A 436 -35.32 -50.09 -7.51
C GLU A 436 -34.54 -49.48 -8.68
N MET A 437 -33.21 -49.62 -8.67
CA MET A 437 -32.32 -49.08 -9.71
C MET A 437 -32.05 -50.05 -10.86
N LYS A 438 -32.77 -51.17 -10.97
CA LYS A 438 -32.55 -52.16 -12.03
C LYS A 438 -32.71 -51.52 -13.43
N GLY A 439 -31.66 -51.61 -14.24
CA GLY A 439 -31.60 -50.98 -15.57
C GLY A 439 -31.12 -49.52 -15.59
N GLN A 440 -30.79 -48.94 -14.43
CA GLN A 440 -30.24 -47.60 -14.33
C GLN A 440 -28.70 -47.59 -14.32
N PRO A 441 -28.04 -46.46 -14.64
CA PRO A 441 -26.58 -46.37 -14.78
C PRO A 441 -25.76 -46.77 -13.55
N LEU A 442 -26.33 -46.68 -12.34
CA LEU A 442 -25.64 -46.98 -11.07
C LEU A 442 -25.89 -48.41 -10.55
N PHE A 443 -26.71 -49.21 -11.23
CA PHE A 443 -27.07 -50.56 -10.79
C PHE A 443 -25.84 -51.46 -10.57
N ALA A 444 -24.86 -51.39 -11.49
CA ALA A 444 -23.65 -52.19 -11.40
C ALA A 444 -22.81 -51.86 -10.15
N GLU A 445 -22.69 -50.58 -9.80
CA GLU A 445 -21.96 -50.13 -8.60
C GLU A 445 -22.66 -50.60 -7.32
N HIS A 446 -24.00 -50.57 -7.27
CA HIS A 446 -24.76 -51.11 -6.13
C HIS A 446 -24.55 -52.62 -5.97
N MET A 447 -24.52 -53.35 -7.09
CA MET A 447 -24.27 -54.79 -7.08
C MET A 447 -22.84 -55.14 -6.63
N GLU A 448 -21.85 -54.30 -6.92
CA GLU A 448 -20.48 -54.46 -6.45
C GLU A 448 -20.36 -54.22 -4.94
N ARG A 449 -20.96 -53.13 -4.43
CA ARG A 449 -21.06 -52.85 -3.00
C ARG A 449 -21.75 -53.98 -2.23
N LEU A 450 -22.87 -54.48 -2.76
CA LEU A 450 -23.58 -55.64 -2.20
C LEU A 450 -22.72 -56.89 -2.10
N ARG A 451 -21.90 -57.18 -3.13
CA ARG A 451 -20.95 -58.30 -3.08
C ARG A 451 -19.92 -58.09 -1.97
N GLY A 452 -19.36 -56.88 -1.87
CA GLY A 452 -18.39 -56.56 -0.81
C GLY A 452 -18.95 -56.77 0.59
N PHE A 453 -20.17 -56.28 0.85
CA PHE A 453 -20.85 -56.45 2.13
C PHE A 453 -21.19 -57.91 2.41
N LYS A 454 -21.64 -58.64 1.38
CA LYS A 454 -22.04 -60.05 1.52
C LYS A 454 -20.83 -60.93 1.83
N THR A 455 -19.73 -60.74 1.12
CA THR A 455 -18.48 -61.49 1.38
C THR A 455 -18.01 -61.32 2.82
N GLU A 456 -18.11 -60.11 3.38
CA GLU A 456 -17.76 -59.89 4.78
C GLU A 456 -18.78 -60.52 5.74
N TYR A 457 -20.07 -60.37 5.48
CA TYR A 457 -21.12 -60.99 6.28
C TYR A 457 -21.01 -62.51 6.35
N ASP A 458 -20.71 -63.15 5.22
CA ASP A 458 -20.55 -64.60 5.10
C ASP A 458 -19.24 -65.09 5.78
N SER A 459 -18.27 -64.21 5.98
CA SER A 459 -16.98 -64.51 6.65
C SER A 459 -17.00 -64.37 8.18
N LEU A 460 -18.05 -63.76 8.74
CA LEU A 460 -18.29 -63.56 10.17
C LEU A 460 -19.25 -64.61 10.72
#